data_AF-A0A969MQ59-F1
#
_entry.id   AF-A0A969MQ59-F1
#
_cell.length_a   1.000
_cell.length_b   1.000
_cell.length_c   1.000
_cell.angle_alpha   90.00
_cell.angle_beta   90.00
_cell.angle_gamma   90.00
#
_symmetry.space_group_name_H-M   'P 1'
#
loop_
_entity.id
_entity.type
_entity.pdbx_description
1 polymer ?
#
loop_
_entity_poly.entity_id
_entity_poly.type
_entity_poly.pdbx_seq_one_letter_code
_entity_poly.pdbx_strand_id
1 'polypeptide(L)' 'MDEYFEKDSCAEDGSILLLLNIEELTPFFTNPVKWCDPTKLMRFKELIDTSVELPPITVCKVDGELVVYDGHHR' A
#
# COMPACT_ATOMS: atom_id res chain seq x y z
N MET A 1 23.07 -2.79 15.99
CA MET A 1 22.65 -1.58 16.72
C MET A 1 21.35 -1.21 16.05
N ASP A 2 20.25 -1.65 16.64
CA ASP A 2 18.92 -1.60 16.03
C ASP A 2 18.40 -0.16 16.14
N GLU A 3 18.36 0.54 15.01
CA GLU A 3 17.67 1.82 14.92
C GLU A 3 16.16 1.56 14.85
N TYR A 4 15.50 2.00 15.91
CA TYR A 4 14.05 2.10 16.08
C TYR A 4 13.43 2.82 14.86
N PHE A 5 12.70 2.11 14.01
CA PHE A 5 11.77 2.72 13.06
C PHE A 5 10.42 2.95 13.77
N GLU A 6 10.33 3.94 14.65
CA GLU A 6 9.03 4.48 15.07
C GLU A 6 8.86 5.87 14.48
N LYS A 7 8.10 5.95 13.39
CA LYS A 7 7.41 7.17 12.99
C LYS A 7 6.06 6.83 12.39
N ASP A 8 5.20 6.24 13.21
CA ASP A 8 3.77 6.29 12.97
C ASP A 8 3.37 7.78 12.93
N SER A 9 3.07 8.30 11.75
CA SER A 9 2.61 9.69 11.60
C SER A 9 1.09 9.69 11.56
N CYS A 10 0.47 10.17 12.62
CA CYS A 10 -0.99 10.30 12.72
C CYS A 10 -1.45 11.57 12.01
N ALA A 11 -2.37 11.44 11.06
CA ALA A 11 -3.02 12.55 10.36
C ALA A 11 -4.22 13.09 11.15
N GLU A 12 -4.68 14.29 10.84
CA GLU A 12 -5.77 14.98 11.56
C GLU A 12 -7.12 14.24 11.48
N ASP A 13 -7.32 13.39 10.47
CA ASP A 13 -8.51 12.56 10.30
C ASP A 13 -8.47 11.24 11.09
N GLY A 14 -7.40 11.04 11.88
CA GLY A 14 -7.18 9.83 12.67
C GLY A 14 -6.57 8.67 11.89
N SER A 15 -6.23 8.85 10.60
CA SER A 15 -5.45 7.87 9.86
C SER A 15 -3.98 7.88 10.30
N ILE A 16 -3.31 6.74 10.20
CA ILE A 16 -1.90 6.58 10.60
C ILE A 16 -1.10 6.18 9.36
N LEU A 17 -0.04 6.92 9.06
CA LEU A 17 0.93 6.56 8.05
C LEU A 17 1.93 5.56 8.66
N LEU A 18 1.95 4.36 8.10
CA LEU A 18 2.80 3.25 8.52
C LEU A 18 3.65 2.77 7.35
N LEU A 19 4.91 2.41 7.64
CA LEU A 19 5.71 1.60 6.73
C LEU A 19 5.44 0.13 7.04
N LEU A 20 4.85 -0.58 6.07
CA LEU A 20 4.47 -1.99 6.21
C LEU A 20 5.22 -2.84 5.20
N ASN A 21 5.48 -4.10 5.52
CA ASN A 21 5.97 -5.05 4.53
C ASN A 21 4.80 -5.50 3.65
N ILE A 22 5.05 -5.65 2.35
CA ILE A 22 4.01 -6.07 1.40
C ILE A 22 3.45 -7.47 1.73
N GLU A 23 4.24 -8.32 2.40
CA GLU A 23 3.84 -9.66 2.85
C GLU A 23 2.78 -9.63 3.97
N GLU A 24 2.65 -8.51 4.68
CA GLU A 24 1.65 -8.32 5.74
C GLU A 24 0.30 -7.88 5.17
N LEU A 25 0.24 -7.55 3.88
CA LEU A 25 -0.94 -6.99 3.24
C LEU A 25 -1.73 -8.04 2.48
N THR A 26 -3.03 -8.06 2.72
CA THR A 26 -4.00 -8.88 2.00
C THR A 26 -4.70 -8.03 0.94
N PRO A 27 -4.71 -8.44 -0.34
CA PRO A 27 -5.48 -7.74 -1.35
C PRO A 27 -6.99 -7.91 -1.09
N PHE A 28 -7.78 -6.84 -1.28
CA PHE A 28 -9.24 -6.91 -1.11
C PHE A 28 -9.93 -7.86 -2.11
N PHE A 29 -9.32 -8.10 -3.26
CA PHE A 29 -9.86 -8.99 -4.30
C PHE A 29 -9.21 -10.37 -4.29
N THR A 30 -10.01 -11.38 -4.63
CA THR A 30 -9.55 -12.77 -4.79
C THR A 30 -8.87 -13.05 -6.15
N ASN A 31 -9.01 -12.14 -7.13
CA ASN A 31 -8.41 -12.30 -8.46
C ASN A 31 -7.90 -10.95 -9.05
N PRO A 32 -6.61 -10.61 -8.93
CA PRO A 32 -6.06 -9.34 -9.41
C PRO A 32 -6.30 -9.05 -10.89
N VAL A 33 -6.36 -10.08 -11.74
CA VAL A 33 -6.50 -9.93 -13.20
C VAL A 33 -7.81 -9.25 -13.59
N LYS A 34 -8.86 -9.40 -12.76
CA LYS A 34 -10.16 -8.75 -13.01
C LYS A 34 -10.20 -7.28 -12.56
N TRP A 35 -9.35 -6.89 -11.62
CA TRP A 35 -9.45 -5.60 -10.93
C TRP A 35 -8.34 -4.62 -11.33
N CYS A 36 -7.23 -5.14 -11.86
CA CYS A 36 -6.10 -4.33 -12.28
C CYS A 36 -5.96 -4.26 -13.81
N ASP A 37 -6.15 -3.06 -14.36
CA ASP A 37 -5.81 -2.73 -15.74
C ASP A 37 -4.29 -2.89 -16.02
N PRO A 38 -3.89 -3.72 -17.02
CA PRO A 38 -2.49 -3.95 -17.36
C PRO A 38 -1.71 -2.68 -17.77
N THR A 39 -2.35 -1.73 -18.45
CA THR A 39 -1.71 -0.47 -18.86
C THR A 39 -1.40 0.39 -17.64
N LYS A 40 -2.27 0.40 -16.63
CA LYS A 40 -1.99 1.09 -15.36
C LYS A 40 -0.87 0.40 -14.58
N LEU A 41 -0.84 -0.92 -14.55
CA LEU A 41 0.24 -1.68 -13.90
C LEU A 41 1.61 -1.37 -14.53
N MET A 42 1.69 -1.35 -15.87
CA MET A 42 2.91 -0.99 -16.58
C MET A 42 3.36 0.44 -16.26
N ARG A 43 2.42 1.38 -16.19
CA ARG A 43 2.71 2.76 -15.82
C ARG A 43 3.27 2.89 -14.40
N PHE A 44 2.68 2.20 -13.41
CA PHE A 44 3.22 2.25 -12.04
C PHE A 44 4.58 1.60 -11.94
N LYS A 45 4.82 0.51 -12.68
CA LYS A 45 6.14 -0.09 -12.77
C LYS A 45 7.19 0.90 -13.28
N GLU A 46 6.91 1.62 -14.36
CA GLU A 46 7.81 2.66 -14.89
C GLU A 46 8.08 3.76 -13.85
N LEU A 47 7.05 4.21 -13.13
CA LEU A 47 7.20 5.24 -12.09
C LEU A 47 8.11 4.75 -10.94
N ILE A 48 7.94 3.51 -10.50
CA ILE A 48 8.77 2.88 -9.46
C ILE A 48 10.22 2.76 -9.95
N ASP A 49 10.43 2.31 -11.19
CA ASP A 49 11.77 2.18 -11.78
C ASP A 49 12.49 3.55 -11.91
N THR A 50 11.74 4.64 -12.02
CA THR A 50 12.27 6.02 -12.03
C THR A 50 12.41 6.66 -10.64
N SER A 51 12.18 5.91 -9.56
CA SER A 51 12.25 6.40 -8.17
C SER A 51 11.33 7.60 -7.88
N VAL A 52 10.18 7.67 -8.56
CA VAL A 52 9.17 8.69 -8.27
C VAL A 52 8.50 8.37 -6.94
N GLU A 53 8.42 9.36 -6.05
CA GLU A 53 7.69 9.22 -4.80
C GLU A 53 6.19 9.09 -5.09
N LEU A 54 5.63 7.93 -4.73
CA LEU A 54 4.22 7.65 -4.90
C LEU A 54 3.47 8.00 -3.60
N PRO A 55 2.20 8.41 -3.70
CA PRO A 55 1.41 8.59 -2.50
C PRO A 55 1.29 7.25 -1.75
N PRO A 56 0.97 7.27 -0.44
CA PRO A 56 0.66 6.04 0.29
C PRO A 56 -0.60 5.36 -0.26
N ILE A 57 -0.74 4.08 0.05
CA ILE A 57 -1.97 3.29 -0.18
C ILE A 57 -2.83 3.32 1.08
N THR A 58 -4.12 3.02 0.93
CA THR A 58 -5.04 2.93 2.07
C THR A 58 -5.21 1.48 2.45
N VAL A 59 -4.96 1.18 3.72
CA VAL A 59 -5.12 -0.16 4.30
C VAL A 59 -6.12 -0.08 5.44
N CYS A 60 -7.00 -1.07 5.53
CA CYS A 60 -7.97 -1.22 6.61
C CYS A 60 -7.70 -2.51 7.39
N LYS A 61 -7.84 -2.47 8.71
CA LYS A 61 -7.78 -3.67 9.54
C LYS A 61 -9.16 -4.32 9.61
N VAL A 62 -9.30 -5.53 9.06
CA VAL A 62 -10.56 -6.30 9.03
C VAL A 62 -10.30 -7.66 9.64
N ASP A 63 -11.04 -8.04 10.68
CA ASP A 63 -10.90 -9.33 11.38
C ASP A 63 -9.46 -9.69 11.82
N GLY A 64 -8.62 -8.68 12.05
CA GLY A 64 -7.22 -8.85 12.43
C GLY A 64 -6.22 -8.80 11.27
N GLU A 65 -6.69 -8.88 10.03
CA GLU A 65 -5.87 -8.81 8.82
C GLU A 65 -5.77 -7.38 8.29
N LEU A 66 -4.64 -7.04 7.65
CA LEU A 66 -4.44 -5.75 7.00
C LEU A 66 -4.83 -5.87 5.53
N VAL A 67 -5.95 -5.26 5.14
CA VAL A 67 -6.52 -5.37 3.80
C VAL A 67 -6.31 -4.08 3.02
N VAL A 68 -5.77 -4.17 1.81
CA VAL A 68 -5.63 -3.00 0.91
C VAL A 68 -7.03 -2.54 0.48
N TYR A 69 -7.43 -1.34 0.88
CA TYR A 69 -8.74 -0.76 0.55
C TYR A 69 -8.69 0.17 -0.67
N ASP A 70 -7.59 0.92 -0.83
CA ASP A 70 -7.34 1.75 -2.02
C ASP A 70 -5.85 1.73 -2.39
N GLY A 71 -5.56 1.94 -3.67
CA GLY A 71 -4.20 1.96 -4.20
C GLY A 71 -3.69 0.66 -4.81
N HIS A 72 -4.56 -0.33 -5.03
CA HIS A 72 -4.26 -1.69 -5.52
C HIS A 72 -3.34 -1.84 -6.76
N HIS A 73 -3.19 -0.81 -7.59
CA HIS A 73 -2.29 -0.82 -8.74
C HIS A 73 -0.84 -0.49 -8.39
N ARG A 74 -0.63 0.21 -7.27
CA ARG A 74 0.68 0.49 -6.67
C ARG A 74 1.07 -0.69 -5.80
#